data_AF-A0A1V5BWT1-F1
#
_entry.id   AF-A0A1V5BWT1-F1
#
_cell.length_a   1.000
_cell.length_b   1.000
_cell.length_c   1.000
_cell.angle_alpha   90.00
_cell.angle_beta   90.00
_cell.angle_gamma   90.00
#
_symmetry.space_group_name_H-M   'P 1'
#
loop_
_entity.id
_entity.type
_entity.pdbx_description
1 polymer ?
#
loop_
_entity_poly.entity_id
_entity_poly.type
_entity_poly.pdbx_seq_one_letter_code
_entity_poly.pdbx_strand_id
1 'polypeptide(L)'
;MSKTELQELSCSEIIEQIQDKLPALFFVFSRGRTEILAQDLSREWDFLNPEEKSAAGEIIRAAEAEYPGTFSGAGWHILQRLLYQGIAYHHAGMLPPVKYLVENLYSKRLIWVVFCTETFAAGVNFPAASAIFDSTRKWDGHDFRILQNREFYQMAGRAGRRGFDQVGHAIIRIDSRFPEQTGFFDENSVEPVSGRLIISPNTVLSLLRYKSDSEIDRFLNDNFKSYQTRKREKELAEQIKLSKELVLELTSGLCHDSLTLKCPIERARAHRRLKHSRRRGRNKEKESLKKQLASLSPRKCRDSNKCRSGVEKLIKVKMHLNTLYQEYKAVTEQVDSTFREYGEVRDILEKLGYVKNREFFPRGLFALELHVQEILVTELAYSGIIEDADPAEIAAVLAGIEFIPGKNTRATWLDLPALREASQIKWELLSMGVPERFCIWSDLPGALAHAWYSGASFNELLEMSTFQPGDVFSIFRREIDLLRQIERAAGDNHNLAERVRAIRGRLDREEVALCF
;
A
#
# COMPACT_ATOMS: atom_id res chain seq x y z
N MET A 1 -25.90 11.21 29.93
CA MET A 1 -25.11 12.19 29.14
C MET A 1 -25.51 11.98 27.70
N SER A 2 -26.25 12.93 27.13
CA SER A 2 -26.66 12.92 25.73
C SER A 2 -25.39 12.86 24.86
N LYS A 3 -25.34 11.93 23.90
CA LYS A 3 -24.41 12.04 22.79
C LYS A 3 -24.86 13.26 22.00
N THR A 4 -24.25 14.40 22.24
CA THR A 4 -24.33 15.53 21.32
C THR A 4 -23.69 15.02 20.03
N GLU A 5 -24.49 14.71 19.02
CA GLU A 5 -23.98 14.47 17.67
C GLU A 5 -23.24 15.75 17.28
N LEU A 6 -21.90 15.69 17.28
CA LEU A 6 -21.10 16.80 16.77
C LEU A 6 -21.49 16.95 15.30
N GLN A 7 -22.08 18.08 14.95
CA GLN A 7 -22.41 18.44 13.58
C GLN A 7 -21.10 18.42 12.77
N GLU A 8 -21.07 17.63 11.69
CA GLU A 8 -19.90 17.58 10.81
C GLU A 8 -19.71 18.96 10.16
N LEU A 9 -18.59 19.63 10.44
CA LEU A 9 -18.25 20.90 9.81
C LEU A 9 -17.99 20.70 8.31
N SER A 10 -18.60 21.56 7.50
CA SER A 10 -18.36 21.68 6.07
C SER A 10 -16.97 22.28 5.78
N CYS A 11 -16.49 22.12 4.55
CA CYS A 11 -15.23 22.75 4.15
C CYS A 11 -15.33 24.28 4.19
N SER A 12 -16.51 24.84 3.89
CA SER A 12 -16.78 26.28 3.96
C SER A 12 -16.62 26.81 5.39
N GLU A 13 -17.28 26.18 6.37
CA GLU A 13 -17.16 26.55 7.79
C GLU A 13 -15.73 26.44 8.32
N ILE A 14 -14.95 25.47 7.83
CA ILE A 14 -13.52 25.39 8.17
C ILE A 14 -12.78 26.60 7.60
N ILE A 15 -12.97 26.91 6.32
CA ILE A 15 -12.34 28.05 5.63
C ILE A 15 -12.70 29.38 6.30
N GLU A 16 -13.93 29.58 6.75
CA GLU A 16 -14.35 30.77 7.52
C GLU A 16 -13.51 30.96 8.79
N GLN A 17 -13.19 29.87 9.49
CA GLN A 17 -12.42 29.90 10.75
C GLN A 17 -10.92 30.06 10.54
N ILE A 18 -10.41 29.84 9.32
CA ILE A 18 -8.96 29.81 9.03
C ILE A 18 -8.53 30.83 7.99
N GLN A 19 -9.33 31.87 7.74
CA GLN A 19 -9.02 32.94 6.76
C GLN A 19 -7.60 33.51 6.92
N ASP A 20 -7.14 33.68 8.16
CA ASP A 20 -5.81 34.17 8.53
C ASP A 20 -4.68 33.13 8.37
N LYS A 21 -5.02 31.89 8.00
CA LYS A 21 -4.13 30.73 7.94
C LYS A 21 -4.19 30.02 6.58
N LEU A 22 -4.47 30.77 5.51
CA LEU A 22 -4.38 30.33 4.13
C LEU A 22 -2.99 30.63 3.53
N PRO A 23 -2.51 29.88 2.51
CA PRO A 23 -3.19 28.81 1.79
C PRO A 23 -3.30 27.52 2.62
N ALA A 24 -4.21 26.65 2.21
CA ALA A 24 -4.58 25.43 2.91
C ALA A 24 -4.50 24.20 2.00
N LEU A 25 -3.96 23.10 2.53
CA LEU A 25 -4.00 21.78 1.89
C LEU A 25 -5.03 20.90 2.61
N PHE A 26 -6.06 20.46 1.91
CA PHE A 26 -7.02 19.48 2.40
C PHE A 26 -6.59 18.08 1.97
N PHE A 27 -6.10 17.27 2.90
CA PHE A 27 -5.74 15.87 2.68
C PHE A 27 -7.00 15.00 2.72
N VAL A 28 -7.28 14.34 1.59
CA VAL A 28 -8.45 13.48 1.37
C VAL A 28 -7.98 12.19 0.70
N PHE A 29 -8.34 11.02 1.22
CA PHE A 29 -7.80 9.74 0.72
C PHE A 29 -8.47 9.22 -0.56
N SER A 30 -9.61 9.76 -0.96
CA SER A 30 -10.34 9.34 -2.16
C SER A 30 -10.22 10.40 -3.25
N ARG A 31 -9.82 9.98 -4.46
CA ARG A 31 -9.69 10.82 -5.66
C ARG A 31 -11.01 11.49 -6.05
N GLY A 32 -12.09 10.72 -6.14
CA GLY A 32 -13.41 11.30 -6.42
C GLY A 32 -13.87 12.27 -5.32
N ARG A 33 -13.49 12.01 -4.05
CA ARG A 33 -13.85 12.90 -2.94
C ARG A 33 -13.06 14.22 -2.98
N THR A 34 -11.80 14.24 -3.45
CA THR A 34 -11.08 15.50 -3.65
C THR A 34 -11.80 16.40 -4.65
N GLU A 35 -12.31 15.83 -5.74
CA GLU A 35 -13.03 16.58 -6.77
C GLU A 35 -14.37 17.13 -6.25
N ILE A 36 -15.14 16.31 -5.52
CA ILE A 36 -16.43 16.71 -4.94
C ILE A 36 -16.26 17.84 -3.93
N LEU A 37 -15.32 17.72 -2.99
CA LEU A 37 -15.12 18.74 -1.95
C LEU A 37 -14.63 20.08 -2.53
N ALA A 38 -13.78 20.03 -3.57
CA ALA A 38 -13.36 21.22 -4.29
C ALA A 38 -14.53 21.93 -4.97
N GLN A 39 -15.42 21.17 -5.61
CA GLN A 39 -16.63 21.70 -6.23
C GLN A 39 -17.61 22.27 -5.21
N ASP A 40 -17.81 21.60 -4.07
CA ASP A 40 -18.69 22.10 -3.02
C ASP A 40 -18.17 23.42 -2.44
N LEU A 41 -16.86 23.53 -2.17
CA LEU A 41 -16.25 24.77 -1.70
C LEU A 41 -16.43 25.93 -2.71
N SER A 42 -16.29 25.63 -4.00
CA SER A 42 -16.38 26.63 -5.08
C SER A 42 -17.74 27.30 -5.25
N ARG A 43 -18.79 26.75 -4.63
CA ARG A 43 -20.13 27.34 -4.63
C ARG A 43 -20.24 28.54 -3.71
N GLU A 44 -19.39 28.61 -2.70
CA GLU A 44 -19.44 29.62 -1.64
C GLU A 44 -18.21 30.53 -1.63
N TRP A 45 -17.08 30.05 -2.17
CA TRP A 45 -15.80 30.76 -2.11
C TRP A 45 -15.23 31.07 -3.49
N ASP A 46 -14.69 32.29 -3.59
CA ASP A 46 -13.89 32.78 -4.71
C ASP A 46 -12.72 33.57 -4.14
N PHE A 47 -11.51 33.01 -4.23
CA PHE A 47 -10.33 33.56 -3.56
C PHE A 47 -9.54 34.54 -4.43
N LEU A 48 -9.86 34.65 -5.72
CA LEU A 48 -9.07 35.47 -6.65
C LEU A 48 -9.78 36.77 -7.00
N ASN A 49 -9.02 37.86 -6.99
CA ASN A 49 -9.46 39.13 -7.55
C ASN A 49 -9.40 39.12 -9.10
N PRO A 50 -9.98 40.11 -9.79
CA PRO A 50 -10.00 40.15 -11.25
C PRO A 50 -8.60 40.11 -11.91
N GLU A 51 -7.59 40.74 -11.31
CA GLU A 51 -6.22 40.74 -11.82
C GLU A 51 -5.57 39.36 -11.71
N GLU A 52 -5.73 38.69 -10.57
CA GLU A 52 -5.27 37.31 -10.34
C GLU A 52 -5.95 36.32 -11.27
N LYS A 53 -7.25 36.50 -11.53
CA LYS A 53 -7.99 35.70 -12.52
C LYS A 53 -7.44 35.88 -13.92
N SER A 54 -7.06 37.10 -14.31
CA SER A 54 -6.42 37.36 -15.60
C SER A 54 -5.08 36.62 -15.70
N ALA A 55 -4.24 36.71 -14.66
CA ALA A 55 -2.95 36.03 -14.60
C ALA A 55 -3.09 34.50 -14.63
N ALA A 56 -4.04 33.94 -13.88
CA ALA A 56 -4.35 32.51 -13.91
C ALA A 56 -4.80 32.09 -15.32
N GLY A 57 -5.67 32.88 -15.96
CA GLY A 57 -6.14 32.63 -17.31
C GLY A 57 -5.03 32.63 -18.37
N GLU A 58 -4.03 33.50 -18.23
CA GLU A 58 -2.85 33.49 -19.12
C GLU A 58 -2.05 32.19 -19.01
N ILE A 59 -1.81 31.73 -17.78
CA ILE A 59 -1.08 30.48 -17.52
C ILE A 59 -1.88 29.27 -18.02
N ILE A 60 -3.20 29.25 -17.79
CA ILE A 60 -4.08 28.18 -18.26
C ILE A 60 -4.07 28.13 -19.79
N ARG A 61 -4.25 29.25 -20.49
CA ARG A 61 -4.21 29.30 -21.96
C ARG A 61 -2.87 28.88 -22.52
N ALA A 62 -1.77 29.24 -21.86
CA ALA A 62 -0.44 28.81 -22.27
C ALA A 62 -0.29 27.28 -22.17
N ALA A 63 -0.78 26.67 -21.08
CA ALA A 63 -0.77 25.21 -20.92
C ALA A 63 -1.68 24.51 -21.95
N GLU A 64 -2.88 25.04 -22.20
CA GLU A 64 -3.81 24.53 -23.23
C GLU A 64 -3.19 24.57 -24.64
N ALA A 65 -2.39 25.60 -24.93
CA ALA A 65 -1.68 25.73 -26.20
C ALA A 65 -0.47 24.79 -26.31
N GLU A 66 0.22 24.54 -25.19
CA GLU A 66 1.39 23.64 -25.13
C GLU A 66 1.00 22.17 -25.28
N TYR A 67 -0.15 21.77 -24.72
CA TYR A 67 -0.67 20.39 -24.76
C TYR A 67 -2.08 20.31 -25.36
N PRO A 68 -2.24 20.46 -26.69
CA PRO A 68 -3.54 20.33 -27.34
C PRO A 68 -4.19 18.96 -27.06
N GLY A 69 -5.51 18.93 -26.86
CA GLY A 69 -6.27 17.70 -26.58
C GLY A 69 -6.28 17.25 -25.12
N THR A 70 -5.19 17.50 -24.39
CA THR A 70 -5.04 17.11 -22.96
C THR A 70 -6.06 17.81 -22.06
N PHE A 71 -6.25 19.11 -22.27
CA PHE A 71 -7.12 19.97 -21.47
C PHE A 71 -8.53 19.98 -22.07
N SER A 72 -9.22 18.84 -21.99
CA SER A 72 -10.55 18.68 -22.59
C SER A 72 -11.50 17.84 -21.72
N GLY A 73 -12.78 17.83 -22.10
CA GLY A 73 -13.82 17.06 -21.43
C GLY A 73 -14.37 17.71 -20.16
N ALA A 74 -15.43 17.09 -19.62
CA ALA A 74 -16.18 17.65 -18.49
C ALA A 74 -15.33 17.85 -17.23
N GLY A 75 -14.42 16.91 -16.94
CA GLY A 75 -13.53 17.00 -15.78
C GLY A 75 -12.59 18.21 -15.85
N TRP A 76 -12.03 18.50 -17.03
CA TRP A 76 -11.21 19.69 -17.24
C TRP A 76 -12.01 20.97 -17.07
N HIS A 77 -13.19 21.09 -17.68
CA HIS A 77 -14.00 22.31 -17.56
C HIS A 77 -14.41 22.61 -16.12
N ILE A 78 -14.69 21.56 -15.33
CA ILE A 78 -14.92 21.70 -13.90
C ILE A 78 -13.66 22.24 -13.21
N LEU A 79 -12.50 21.59 -13.42
CA LEU A 79 -11.24 22.04 -12.80
C LEU A 79 -10.88 23.47 -13.21
N GLN A 80 -10.98 23.81 -14.50
CA GLN A 80 -10.69 25.14 -15.03
C GLN A 80 -11.48 26.22 -14.29
N ARG A 81 -12.78 26.00 -14.04
CA ARG A 81 -13.60 26.91 -13.23
C ARG A 81 -13.06 27.06 -11.81
N LEU A 82 -12.67 25.96 -11.16
CA LEU A 82 -12.08 25.99 -9.82
C LEU A 82 -10.77 26.80 -9.80
N LEU A 83 -9.92 26.62 -10.81
CA LEU A 83 -8.64 27.34 -10.92
C LEU A 83 -8.84 28.86 -11.01
N TYR A 84 -9.88 29.32 -11.72
CA TYR A 84 -10.26 30.74 -11.74
C TYR A 84 -10.77 31.26 -10.39
N GLN A 85 -11.11 30.40 -9.44
CA GLN A 85 -11.50 30.77 -8.07
C GLN A 85 -10.37 30.55 -7.06
N GLY A 86 -9.18 30.14 -7.50
CA GLY A 86 -8.05 29.84 -6.62
C GLY A 86 -8.21 28.53 -5.85
N ILE A 87 -9.05 27.61 -6.35
CA ILE A 87 -9.32 26.29 -5.78
C ILE A 87 -8.79 25.22 -6.74
N ALA A 88 -8.14 24.20 -6.22
CA ALA A 88 -7.68 23.07 -7.03
C ALA A 88 -7.89 21.72 -6.32
N TYR A 89 -7.83 20.64 -7.09
CA TYR A 89 -7.60 19.30 -6.56
C TYR A 89 -6.36 18.67 -7.20
N HIS A 90 -5.71 17.74 -6.49
CA HIS A 90 -4.51 17.03 -6.96
C HIS A 90 -4.50 15.56 -6.53
N HIS A 91 -4.54 14.65 -7.51
CA HIS A 91 -4.43 13.21 -7.26
C HIS A 91 -3.83 12.45 -8.46
N ALA A 92 -3.45 11.19 -8.24
CA ALA A 92 -2.82 10.34 -9.25
C ALA A 92 -3.69 10.07 -10.50
N GLY A 93 -5.02 10.23 -10.39
CA GLY A 93 -5.95 10.08 -11.51
C GLY A 93 -5.97 11.25 -12.51
N MET A 94 -5.26 12.35 -12.23
CA MET A 94 -5.11 13.46 -13.17
C MET A 94 -3.96 13.22 -14.14
N LEU A 95 -4.11 13.68 -15.39
CA LEU A 95 -3.01 13.67 -16.36
C LEU A 95 -1.82 14.49 -15.84
N PRO A 96 -0.56 14.09 -16.13
CA PRO A 96 0.60 14.84 -15.67
C PRO A 96 0.64 16.33 -16.06
N PRO A 97 0.27 16.76 -17.28
CA PRO A 97 0.24 18.19 -17.62
C PRO A 97 -0.75 18.97 -16.76
N VAL A 98 -1.89 18.36 -16.42
CA VAL A 98 -2.91 18.98 -15.56
C VAL A 98 -2.38 19.13 -14.14
N LYS A 99 -1.67 18.11 -13.61
CA LYS A 99 -0.99 18.22 -12.30
C LYS A 99 0.07 19.32 -12.32
N TYR A 100 0.89 19.37 -13.36
CA TYR A 100 1.91 20.41 -13.53
C TYR A 100 1.31 21.81 -13.61
N LEU A 101 0.17 21.99 -14.29
CA LEU A 101 -0.54 23.27 -14.32
C LEU A 101 -1.01 23.70 -12.93
N VAL A 102 -1.63 22.80 -12.15
CA VAL A 102 -2.02 23.07 -10.76
C VAL A 102 -0.78 23.47 -9.93
N GLU A 103 0.31 22.76 -10.14
CA GLU A 103 1.57 23.01 -9.44
C GLU A 103 2.17 24.39 -9.80
N ASN A 104 2.17 24.74 -11.08
CA ASN A 104 2.61 26.05 -11.55
C ASN A 104 1.74 27.18 -10.97
N LEU A 105 0.41 27.08 -11.06
CA LEU A 105 -0.51 28.09 -10.52
C LEU A 105 -0.31 28.30 -9.00
N TYR A 106 -0.11 27.22 -8.25
CA TYR A 106 0.20 27.32 -6.82
C TYR A 106 1.53 28.01 -6.55
N SER A 107 2.59 27.68 -7.32
CA SER A 107 3.90 28.33 -7.19
C SER A 107 3.83 29.84 -7.45
N LYS A 108 2.90 30.26 -8.31
CA LYS A 108 2.58 31.67 -8.61
C LYS A 108 1.65 32.31 -7.59
N ARG A 109 1.27 31.57 -6.53
CA ARG A 109 0.36 32.00 -5.45
C ARG A 109 -1.05 32.32 -5.93
N LEU A 110 -1.48 31.68 -7.02
CA LEU A 110 -2.84 31.83 -7.58
C LEU A 110 -3.79 30.72 -7.10
N ILE A 111 -3.34 29.84 -6.20
CA ILE A 111 -4.15 28.79 -5.59
C ILE A 111 -4.08 28.92 -4.08
N TRP A 112 -5.24 29.08 -3.46
CA TRP A 112 -5.41 29.26 -2.02
C TRP A 112 -5.78 27.96 -1.31
N VAL A 113 -6.55 27.09 -1.98
CA VAL A 113 -7.00 25.82 -1.40
C VAL A 113 -6.75 24.67 -2.38
N VAL A 114 -6.08 23.62 -1.91
CA VAL A 114 -5.85 22.39 -2.69
C VAL A 114 -6.43 21.18 -1.95
N PHE A 115 -7.34 20.46 -2.59
CA PHE A 115 -7.81 19.15 -2.14
C PHE A 115 -6.91 18.06 -2.73
N CYS A 116 -6.12 17.38 -1.92
CA CYS A 116 -5.09 16.46 -2.41
C CYS A 116 -5.08 15.10 -1.71
N THR A 117 -4.66 14.08 -2.45
CA THR A 117 -4.34 12.76 -1.88
C THR A 117 -2.95 12.74 -1.26
N GLU A 118 -2.65 11.72 -0.44
CA GLU A 118 -1.39 11.53 0.28
C GLU A 118 -0.13 11.70 -0.60
N THR A 119 -0.18 11.26 -1.86
CA THR A 119 0.95 11.34 -2.81
C THR A 119 1.47 12.76 -3.03
N PHE A 120 0.61 13.77 -2.85
CA PHE A 120 0.99 15.18 -2.95
C PHE A 120 2.03 15.57 -1.88
N ALA A 121 1.87 15.06 -0.66
CA ALA A 121 2.80 15.32 0.44
C ALA A 121 4.15 14.61 0.25
N ALA A 122 4.25 13.62 -0.64
CA ALA A 122 5.51 12.92 -0.93
C ALA A 122 6.27 13.55 -2.11
N GLY A 123 5.55 14.02 -3.14
CA GLY A 123 6.14 14.30 -4.46
C GLY A 123 6.53 15.75 -4.73
N VAL A 124 6.05 16.73 -3.97
CA VAL A 124 6.18 18.15 -4.37
C VAL A 124 6.53 19.07 -3.19
N ASN A 125 7.28 20.16 -3.44
CA ASN A 125 7.65 21.14 -2.42
C ASN A 125 6.59 22.25 -2.27
N PHE A 126 5.45 21.91 -1.67
CA PHE A 126 4.28 22.80 -1.54
C PHE A 126 3.99 23.10 -0.07
N PRO A 127 4.67 24.08 0.54
CA PRO A 127 4.37 24.50 1.89
C PRO A 127 3.13 25.41 1.92
N ALA A 128 2.21 25.13 2.82
CA ALA A 128 1.00 25.89 3.05
C ALA A 128 0.98 26.45 4.48
N ALA A 129 0.11 27.41 4.78
CA ALA A 129 -0.05 27.89 6.15
C ALA A 129 -0.75 26.82 7.02
N SER A 130 -1.74 26.13 6.44
CA SER A 130 -2.50 25.07 7.10
C SER A 130 -2.52 23.75 6.32
N ALA A 131 -2.51 22.64 7.07
CA ALA A 131 -2.83 21.29 6.61
C ALA A 131 -4.11 20.81 7.30
N ILE A 132 -5.12 20.47 6.52
CA ILE A 132 -6.43 20.03 6.98
C ILE A 132 -6.61 18.57 6.62
N PHE A 133 -7.03 17.75 7.58
CA PHE A 133 -7.31 16.34 7.38
C PHE A 133 -8.84 16.14 7.32
N ASP A 134 -9.36 15.76 6.16
CA ASP A 134 -10.78 15.44 5.97
C ASP A 134 -11.20 14.19 6.77
N SER A 135 -10.24 13.28 6.98
CA SER A 135 -10.32 12.07 7.80
C SER A 135 -8.92 11.66 8.27
N THR A 136 -8.82 10.97 9.41
CA THR A 136 -7.59 10.26 9.87
C THR A 136 -7.67 8.75 9.68
N ARG A 137 -8.72 8.28 8.99
CA ARG A 137 -8.92 6.87 8.63
C ARG A 137 -8.77 6.68 7.13
N LYS A 138 -8.01 5.66 6.72
CA LYS A 138 -7.84 5.29 5.32
C LYS A 138 -7.98 3.78 5.11
N TRP A 139 -8.38 3.42 3.89
CA TRP A 139 -8.42 2.04 3.42
C TRP A 139 -7.00 1.61 3.04
N ASP A 140 -6.53 0.49 3.58
CA ASP A 140 -5.19 -0.05 3.28
C ASP A 140 -5.18 -1.17 2.24
N GLY A 141 -6.35 -1.47 1.64
CA GLY A 141 -6.56 -2.62 0.76
C GLY A 141 -7.50 -3.66 1.38
N HIS A 142 -7.52 -3.77 2.72
CA HIS A 142 -8.26 -4.80 3.44
C HIS A 142 -9.22 -4.24 4.50
N ASP A 143 -8.82 -3.22 5.25
CA ASP A 143 -9.65 -2.61 6.29
C ASP A 143 -9.42 -1.08 6.38
N PHE A 144 -10.33 -0.39 7.06
CA PHE A 144 -10.16 1.02 7.41
C PHE A 144 -9.37 1.15 8.71
N ARG A 145 -8.12 1.60 8.60
CA ARG A 145 -7.23 1.87 9.73
C ARG A 145 -6.98 3.35 9.96
N ILE A 146 -6.55 3.70 11.16
CA ILE A 146 -6.02 5.03 11.48
C ILE A 146 -4.69 5.23 10.73
N LEU A 147 -4.39 6.48 10.38
CA LEU A 147 -3.09 6.88 9.85
C LEU A 147 -1.96 6.47 10.80
N GLN A 148 -0.84 6.08 10.22
CA GLN A 148 0.41 5.92 10.96
C GLN A 148 1.00 7.29 11.32
N ASN A 149 1.85 7.34 12.36
CA ASN A 149 2.54 8.57 12.76
C ASN A 149 3.32 9.16 11.57
N ARG A 150 4.06 8.33 10.84
CA ARG A 150 4.80 8.77 9.65
C ARG A 150 3.90 9.43 8.61
N GLU A 151 2.76 8.81 8.30
CA GLU A 151 1.81 9.30 7.29
C GLU A 151 1.25 10.66 7.70
N PHE A 152 0.86 10.80 8.97
CA PHE A 152 0.38 12.06 9.51
C PHE A 152 1.45 13.15 9.48
N TYR A 153 2.65 12.91 10.01
CA TYR A 153 3.70 13.93 10.09
C TYR A 153 4.24 14.33 8.71
N GLN A 154 4.23 13.42 7.73
CA GLN A 154 4.56 13.75 6.34
C GLN A 154 3.58 14.78 5.76
N MET A 155 2.28 14.63 6.05
CA MET A 155 1.24 15.54 5.59
C MET A 155 1.19 16.83 6.41
N ALA A 156 1.18 16.72 7.74
CA ALA A 156 1.12 17.84 8.67
C ALA A 156 2.37 18.74 8.56
N GLY A 157 3.53 18.15 8.26
CA GLY A 157 4.78 18.90 8.01
C GLY A 157 4.77 19.78 6.76
N ARG A 158 3.68 19.76 5.96
CA ARG A 158 3.44 20.73 4.89
C ARG A 158 2.85 22.04 5.38
N ALA A 159 2.37 22.09 6.62
CA ALA A 159 1.91 23.33 7.26
C ALA A 159 3.09 24.15 7.81
N GLY A 160 3.02 25.47 7.68
CA GLY A 160 4.05 26.42 8.07
C GLY A 160 5.06 26.69 6.95
N ARG A 161 4.94 27.85 6.30
CA ARG A 161 5.87 28.31 5.26
C ARG A 161 7.05 29.03 5.90
N ARG A 162 8.26 28.53 5.62
CA ARG A 162 9.51 29.14 6.08
C ARG A 162 9.59 30.61 5.65
N GLY A 163 9.77 31.50 6.63
CA GLY A 163 9.90 32.93 6.41
C GLY A 163 8.59 33.69 6.25
N PHE A 164 7.43 33.01 6.25
CA PHE A 164 6.11 33.65 6.17
C PHE A 164 5.25 33.38 7.39
N ASP A 165 5.19 32.13 7.86
CA ASP A 165 4.35 31.73 8.98
C ASP A 165 5.19 31.51 10.25
N GLN A 166 4.73 32.04 11.39
CA GLN A 166 5.36 31.79 12.69
C GLN A 166 5.10 30.36 13.20
N VAL A 167 3.92 29.83 12.87
CA VAL A 167 3.44 28.50 13.27
C VAL A 167 2.69 27.89 12.09
N GLY A 168 2.87 26.59 11.87
CA GLY A 168 2.05 25.81 10.94
C GLY A 168 0.84 25.21 11.65
N HIS A 169 -0.33 25.24 11.01
CA HIS A 169 -1.57 24.73 11.60
C HIS A 169 -1.97 23.37 11.00
N ALA A 170 -2.07 22.34 11.83
CA ALA A 170 -2.64 21.05 11.45
C ALA A 170 -4.05 20.92 12.06
N ILE A 171 -5.08 20.81 11.22
CA ILE A 171 -6.48 20.79 11.64
C ILE A 171 -7.09 19.46 11.22
N ILE A 172 -7.70 18.75 12.16
CA ILE A 172 -8.27 17.43 11.92
C ILE A 172 -9.79 17.53 12.05
N ARG A 173 -10.50 17.14 11.00
CA ARG A 173 -11.94 16.95 11.07
C ARG A 173 -12.25 15.59 11.71
N ILE A 174 -13.02 15.60 12.79
CA ILE A 174 -13.38 14.40 13.55
C ILE A 174 -14.81 13.98 13.21
N ASP A 175 -14.98 12.72 12.84
CA ASP A 175 -16.28 12.11 12.66
C ASP A 175 -16.76 11.54 14.01
N SER A 176 -17.89 12.04 14.50
CA SER A 176 -18.45 11.63 15.80
C SER A 176 -18.79 10.14 15.89
N ARG A 177 -18.93 9.45 14.75
CA ARG A 177 -19.13 7.99 14.68
C ARG A 177 -17.86 7.21 15.01
N PHE A 178 -16.68 7.84 14.92
CA PHE A 178 -15.37 7.22 15.12
C PHE A 178 -14.51 7.99 16.14
N PRO A 179 -14.88 8.01 17.44
CA PRO A 179 -14.15 8.79 18.45
C PRO A 179 -12.68 8.38 18.63
N GLU A 180 -12.31 7.16 18.24
CA GLU A 180 -10.92 6.68 18.20
C GLU A 180 -10.01 7.46 17.26
N GLN A 181 -10.59 8.31 16.38
CA GLN A 181 -9.86 9.32 15.61
C GLN A 181 -9.23 10.40 16.51
N THR A 182 -9.64 10.49 17.78
CA THR A 182 -9.06 11.35 18.79
C THR A 182 -8.07 10.54 19.65
N GLY A 183 -6.79 10.89 19.59
CA GLY A 183 -5.73 10.10 20.23
C GLY A 183 -4.37 10.30 19.55
N PHE A 184 -3.93 11.56 19.61
CA PHE A 184 -2.73 12.20 19.09
C PHE A 184 -1.63 11.30 18.51
N PHE A 185 -1.27 11.63 17.27
CA PHE A 185 0.01 11.28 16.70
C PHE A 185 1.14 11.76 17.62
N ASP A 186 2.15 10.92 17.82
CA ASP A 186 3.32 11.22 18.64
C ASP A 186 4.58 11.14 17.80
N GLU A 187 5.25 12.28 17.68
CA GLU A 187 6.47 12.46 16.89
C GLU A 187 7.61 11.59 17.41
N ASN A 188 7.60 11.26 18.70
CA ASN A 188 8.59 10.37 19.30
C ASN A 188 8.30 8.88 19.03
N SER A 189 7.12 8.58 18.50
CA SER A 189 6.62 7.22 18.26
C SER A 189 6.40 6.94 16.77
N VAL A 190 7.17 7.59 15.88
CA VAL A 190 7.16 7.30 14.44
C VAL A 190 7.61 5.87 14.18
N GLU A 191 6.88 5.17 13.31
CA GLU A 191 7.14 3.76 12.99
C GLU A 191 8.53 3.58 12.37
N PRO A 192 9.29 2.53 12.74
CA PRO A 192 10.61 2.30 12.17
C PRO A 192 10.54 1.94 10.68
N VAL A 193 11.59 2.26 9.92
CA VAL A 193 11.74 1.79 8.54
C VAL A 193 11.95 0.28 8.56
N SER A 194 11.23 -0.48 7.74
CA SER A 194 11.35 -1.94 7.62
C SER A 194 11.96 -2.35 6.29
N GLY A 195 12.81 -3.38 6.28
CA GLY A 195 13.33 -3.99 5.07
C GLY A 195 12.23 -4.70 4.27
N ARG A 196 12.15 -4.41 2.96
CA ARG A 196 11.10 -4.90 2.05
C ARG A 196 11.66 -5.65 0.83
N LEU A 197 12.82 -6.31 0.97
CA LEU A 197 13.38 -7.12 -0.11
C LEU A 197 12.39 -8.25 -0.47
N ILE A 198 12.01 -8.31 -1.74
CA ILE A 198 11.16 -9.32 -2.38
C ILE A 198 12.01 -10.01 -3.44
N ILE A 199 11.90 -11.33 -3.56
CA ILE A 199 12.65 -12.09 -4.56
C ILE A 199 11.78 -12.29 -5.81
N SER A 200 12.09 -11.58 -6.88
CA SER A 200 11.47 -11.76 -8.20
C SER A 200 12.24 -12.77 -9.07
N PRO A 201 11.63 -13.28 -10.15
CA PRO A 201 12.32 -14.07 -11.16
C PRO A 201 13.58 -13.37 -11.71
N ASN A 202 13.48 -12.08 -12.06
CA ASN A 202 14.66 -11.33 -12.50
C ASN A 202 15.74 -11.27 -11.42
N THR A 203 15.36 -11.09 -10.16
CA THR A 203 16.32 -11.06 -9.04
C THR A 203 17.14 -12.36 -9.00
N VAL A 204 16.48 -13.51 -9.12
CA VAL A 204 17.16 -14.82 -9.14
C VAL A 204 18.06 -14.96 -10.36
N LEU A 205 17.55 -14.66 -11.55
CA LEU A 205 18.30 -14.75 -12.82
C LEU A 205 19.53 -13.82 -12.80
N SER A 206 19.37 -12.57 -12.37
CA SER A 206 20.46 -11.60 -12.25
C SER A 206 21.54 -12.05 -11.27
N LEU A 207 21.14 -12.59 -10.11
CA LEU A 207 22.09 -13.14 -9.13
C LEU A 207 22.85 -14.34 -9.72
N LEU A 208 22.16 -15.30 -10.35
CA LEU A 208 22.80 -16.44 -10.99
C LEU A 208 23.69 -16.07 -12.17
N ARG A 209 23.37 -14.99 -12.90
CA ARG A 209 24.15 -14.54 -14.05
C ARG A 209 25.43 -13.83 -13.63
N TYR A 210 25.34 -12.92 -12.66
CA TYR A 210 26.40 -11.93 -12.41
C TYR A 210 27.13 -12.11 -11.07
N LYS A 211 26.66 -12.97 -10.17
CA LYS A 211 27.23 -13.13 -8.83
C LYS A 211 27.69 -14.56 -8.56
N SER A 212 28.82 -14.71 -7.87
CA SER A 212 29.26 -16.01 -7.34
C SER A 212 28.36 -16.47 -6.19
N ASP A 213 28.34 -17.77 -5.89
CA ASP A 213 27.48 -18.32 -4.84
C ASP A 213 27.75 -17.68 -3.46
N SER A 214 29.00 -17.29 -3.18
CA SER A 214 29.36 -16.57 -1.96
C SER A 214 28.83 -15.14 -1.90
N GLU A 215 28.73 -14.46 -3.05
CA GLU A 215 28.10 -13.13 -3.14
C GLU A 215 26.58 -13.22 -3.03
N ILE A 216 25.97 -14.28 -3.59
CA ILE A 216 24.54 -14.54 -3.48
C ILE A 216 24.18 -14.79 -2.01
N ASP A 217 24.93 -15.66 -1.32
CA ASP A 217 24.73 -15.93 0.11
C ASP A 217 24.83 -14.62 0.92
N ARG A 218 25.86 -13.81 0.66
CA ARG A 218 26.02 -12.50 1.30
C ARG A 218 24.83 -11.58 1.03
N PHE A 219 24.35 -11.47 -0.21
CA PHE A 219 23.21 -10.62 -0.55
C PHE A 219 21.92 -11.03 0.19
N LEU A 220 21.66 -12.34 0.29
CA LEU A 220 20.47 -12.89 0.93
C LEU A 220 20.56 -12.82 2.47
N ASN A 221 21.77 -12.87 3.04
CA ASN A 221 22.00 -12.84 4.50
C ASN A 221 22.23 -11.43 5.06
N ASP A 222 22.87 -10.54 4.32
CA ASP A 222 23.34 -9.23 4.78
C ASP A 222 22.48 -8.07 4.24
N ASN A 223 21.19 -8.31 4.00
CA ASN A 223 20.23 -7.25 3.66
C ASN A 223 19.53 -6.69 4.91
N PHE A 224 18.90 -5.52 4.76
CA PHE A 224 18.27 -4.82 5.87
C PHE A 224 17.13 -5.61 6.54
N LYS A 225 16.37 -6.41 5.78
CA LYS A 225 15.32 -7.28 6.32
C LYS A 225 15.93 -8.36 7.22
N SER A 226 16.94 -9.08 6.73
CA SER A 226 17.66 -10.10 7.51
C SER A 226 18.33 -9.53 8.76
N TYR A 227 18.94 -8.33 8.66
CA TYR A 227 19.51 -7.61 9.79
C TYR A 227 18.46 -7.32 10.88
N GLN A 228 17.30 -6.77 10.50
CA GLN A 228 16.23 -6.44 11.43
C GLN A 228 15.64 -7.69 12.10
N THR A 229 15.42 -8.77 11.34
CA THR A 229 14.93 -10.04 11.88
C THR A 229 15.91 -10.61 12.91
N ARG A 230 17.21 -10.69 12.58
CA ARG A 230 18.25 -11.18 13.50
C ARG A 230 18.40 -10.30 14.74
N LYS A 231 18.28 -8.98 14.58
CA LYS A 231 18.29 -8.04 15.72
C LYS A 231 17.10 -8.30 16.64
N ARG A 232 15.90 -8.42 16.09
CA ARG A 232 14.68 -8.69 16.85
C ARG A 232 14.73 -10.04 17.56
N GLU A 233 15.25 -11.07 16.89
CA GLU A 233 15.47 -12.39 17.48
C GLU A 233 16.37 -12.32 18.72
N LYS A 234 17.50 -11.61 18.64
CA LYS A 234 18.42 -11.41 19.77
C LYS A 234 17.76 -10.65 20.93
N GLU A 235 17.02 -9.58 20.62
CA GLU A 235 16.28 -8.81 21.63
C GLU A 235 15.25 -9.68 22.35
N LEU A 236 14.49 -10.49 21.60
CA LEU A 236 13.50 -11.40 22.17
C LEU A 236 14.15 -12.49 23.02
N ALA A 237 15.27 -13.06 22.58
CA ALA A 237 16.02 -14.04 23.36
C ALA A 237 16.46 -13.48 24.72
N GLU A 238 16.95 -12.24 24.75
CA GLU A 238 17.34 -11.57 25.99
C GLU A 238 16.12 -11.25 26.87
N GLN A 239 15.02 -10.78 26.30
CA GLN A 239 13.77 -10.53 27.05
C GLN A 239 13.20 -11.83 27.66
N ILE A 240 13.28 -12.95 26.94
CA ILE A 240 12.89 -14.27 27.42
C ILE A 240 13.79 -14.69 28.59
N LYS A 241 15.10 -14.49 28.48
CA LYS A 241 16.06 -14.79 29.55
C LYS A 241 15.76 -13.99 30.82
N LEU A 242 15.64 -12.67 30.71
CA LEU A 242 15.31 -11.78 31.84
C LEU A 242 13.94 -12.14 32.45
N SER A 243 12.94 -12.42 31.62
CA SER A 243 11.61 -12.82 32.10
C SER A 243 11.64 -14.18 32.83
N LYS A 244 12.49 -15.13 32.41
CA LYS A 244 12.71 -16.40 33.13
C LYS A 244 13.36 -16.18 34.49
N GLU A 245 14.39 -15.34 34.55
CA GLU A 245 15.07 -14.99 35.81
C GLU A 245 14.07 -14.35 36.78
N LEU A 246 13.23 -13.42 36.31
CA LEU A 246 12.17 -12.82 37.10
C LEU A 246 11.11 -13.84 37.56
N VAL A 247 10.76 -14.83 36.71
CA VAL A 247 9.87 -15.94 37.11
C VAL A 247 10.49 -16.76 38.25
N LEU A 248 11.79 -17.04 38.20
CA LEU A 248 12.49 -17.78 39.25
C LEU A 248 12.54 -16.99 40.55
N GLU A 249 12.88 -15.69 40.49
CA GLU A 249 12.90 -14.79 41.64
C GLU A 249 11.52 -14.66 42.30
N LEU A 250 10.47 -14.43 41.50
CA LEU A 250 9.11 -14.34 42.02
C LEU A 250 8.64 -15.68 42.60
N THR A 251 9.06 -16.80 42.02
CA THR A 251 8.70 -18.13 42.52
C THR A 251 9.42 -18.45 43.83
N SER A 252 10.70 -18.08 43.99
CA SER A 252 11.44 -18.28 45.24
C SER A 252 10.94 -17.40 46.38
N GLY A 253 10.44 -16.20 46.06
CA GLY A 253 9.78 -15.30 47.02
C GLY A 253 8.38 -15.75 47.48
N LEU A 254 7.83 -16.80 46.87
CA LEU A 254 6.51 -17.36 47.19
C LEU A 254 6.62 -18.64 48.03
N CYS A 255 5.57 -18.96 48.79
CA CYS A 255 5.54 -20.22 49.52
C CYS A 255 5.40 -21.41 48.56
N HIS A 256 5.94 -22.57 48.94
CA HIS A 256 5.87 -23.80 48.15
C HIS A 256 4.43 -24.18 47.70
N ASP A 257 3.44 -23.89 48.54
CA ASP A 257 2.04 -24.23 48.26
C ASP A 257 1.29 -23.13 47.46
N SER A 258 1.93 -22.01 47.14
CA SER A 258 1.31 -20.77 46.62
C SER A 258 0.51 -20.96 45.33
N LEU A 259 0.88 -21.96 44.52
CA LEU A 259 0.23 -22.33 43.25
C LEU A 259 -0.62 -23.62 43.36
N THR A 260 -0.87 -24.12 44.57
CA THR A 260 -1.63 -25.34 44.82
C THR A 260 -2.97 -25.03 45.48
N LEU A 261 -3.91 -25.99 45.46
CA LEU A 261 -5.21 -25.85 46.14
C LEU A 261 -5.11 -25.84 47.69
N LYS A 262 -3.91 -26.05 48.25
CA LYS A 262 -3.62 -25.82 49.68
C LYS A 262 -3.50 -24.32 49.99
N CYS A 263 -3.18 -23.47 49.00
CA CYS A 263 -3.13 -22.03 49.14
C CYS A 263 -4.56 -21.45 49.25
N PRO A 264 -4.89 -20.67 50.30
CA PRO A 264 -6.23 -20.08 50.45
C PRO A 264 -6.68 -19.22 49.26
N ILE A 265 -5.74 -18.54 48.58
CA ILE A 265 -6.03 -17.67 47.44
C ILE A 265 -6.41 -18.49 46.20
N GLU A 266 -5.62 -19.50 45.86
CA GLU A 266 -5.91 -20.41 44.74
C GLU A 266 -7.17 -21.23 45.00
N ARG A 267 -7.40 -21.66 46.26
CA ARG A 267 -8.64 -22.32 46.67
C ARG A 267 -9.85 -21.41 46.46
N ALA A 268 -9.76 -20.12 46.80
CA ALA A 268 -10.82 -19.15 46.54
C ALA A 268 -11.05 -18.88 45.04
N ARG A 269 -9.99 -18.88 44.22
CA ARG A 269 -10.10 -18.82 42.74
C ARG A 269 -10.78 -20.06 42.17
N ALA A 270 -10.43 -21.25 42.65
CA ALA A 270 -11.06 -22.51 42.26
C ALA A 270 -12.56 -22.55 42.61
N HIS A 271 -12.94 -22.10 43.81
CA HIS A 271 -14.35 -21.96 44.18
C HIS A 271 -15.11 -20.96 43.29
N ARG A 272 -14.49 -19.83 42.90
CA ARG A 272 -15.08 -18.90 41.93
C ARG A 272 -15.27 -19.54 40.55
N ARG A 273 -14.29 -20.29 40.04
CA ARG A 273 -14.40 -21.05 38.77
C ARG A 273 -15.57 -22.05 38.82
N LEU A 274 -15.74 -22.76 39.93
CA LEU A 274 -16.88 -23.68 40.15
C LEU A 274 -18.25 -22.97 40.14
N LYS A 275 -18.31 -21.73 40.65
CA LYS A 275 -19.54 -20.91 40.70
C LYS A 275 -19.91 -20.33 39.33
N HIS A 276 -18.92 -19.90 38.54
CA HIS A 276 -19.13 -19.32 37.20
C HIS A 276 -19.31 -20.38 36.09
N SER A 277 -18.89 -21.64 36.31
CA SER A 277 -19.11 -22.75 35.39
C SER A 277 -20.56 -23.27 35.44
N ARG A 278 -21.52 -22.45 34.98
CA ARG A 278 -22.96 -22.78 34.88
C ARG A 278 -23.39 -23.36 33.52
N ARG A 279 -22.51 -23.40 32.50
CA ARG A 279 -22.84 -23.94 31.16
C ARG A 279 -22.79 -25.49 31.13
N ARG A 280 -23.79 -26.10 30.46
CA ARG A 280 -23.88 -27.56 30.21
C ARG A 280 -22.65 -28.03 29.41
N GLY A 281 -21.88 -29.00 29.92
CA GLY A 281 -20.76 -29.63 29.20
C GLY A 281 -19.48 -29.93 30.00
N ARG A 282 -19.27 -29.36 31.20
CA ARG A 282 -18.04 -29.53 32.01
C ARG A 282 -18.22 -30.29 33.34
N ASN A 283 -19.13 -31.27 33.40
CA ASN A 283 -19.42 -31.99 34.65
C ASN A 283 -18.22 -32.79 35.20
N LYS A 284 -17.44 -33.44 34.34
CA LYS A 284 -16.26 -34.23 34.77
C LYS A 284 -15.15 -33.38 35.39
N GLU A 285 -14.82 -32.23 34.78
CA GLU A 285 -13.85 -31.28 35.36
C GLU A 285 -14.33 -30.73 36.71
N LYS A 286 -15.63 -30.44 36.83
CA LYS A 286 -16.24 -29.93 38.06
C LYS A 286 -16.15 -30.94 39.21
N GLU A 287 -16.44 -32.20 38.93
CA GLU A 287 -16.31 -33.28 39.90
C GLU A 287 -14.85 -33.52 40.29
N SER A 288 -13.93 -33.51 39.32
CA SER A 288 -12.50 -33.64 39.57
C SER A 288 -11.98 -32.52 40.49
N LEU A 289 -12.31 -31.26 40.18
CA LEU A 289 -11.87 -30.11 40.98
C LEU A 289 -12.49 -30.12 42.39
N LYS A 290 -13.76 -30.56 42.53
CA LYS A 290 -14.41 -30.77 43.83
C LYS A 290 -13.70 -31.85 44.64
N LYS A 291 -13.34 -32.99 44.03
CA LYS A 291 -12.59 -34.07 44.69
C LYS A 291 -11.22 -33.57 45.17
N GLN A 292 -10.50 -32.82 44.32
CA GLN A 292 -9.20 -32.23 44.68
C GLN A 292 -9.29 -31.21 45.83
N LEU A 293 -10.36 -30.41 45.87
CA LEU A 293 -10.62 -29.47 46.98
C LEU A 293 -10.96 -30.20 48.29
N ALA A 294 -11.68 -31.31 48.21
CA ALA A 294 -12.03 -32.12 49.38
C ALA A 294 -10.81 -32.89 49.94
N SER A 295 -9.90 -33.33 49.06
CA SER A 295 -8.71 -34.11 49.46
C SER A 295 -7.56 -33.27 50.03
N LEU A 296 -7.63 -31.94 49.95
CA LEU A 296 -6.55 -31.05 50.37
C LEU A 296 -7.02 -30.09 51.45
N SER A 297 -6.35 -30.09 52.60
CA SER A 297 -6.61 -29.14 53.69
C SER A 297 -5.92 -27.79 53.40
N PRO A 298 -6.62 -26.65 53.58
CA PRO A 298 -6.02 -25.34 53.37
C PRO A 298 -4.96 -25.04 54.43
N ARG A 299 -3.83 -24.47 54.00
CA ARG A 299 -2.77 -24.04 54.90
C ARG A 299 -3.10 -22.67 55.52
N LYS A 300 -2.67 -22.45 56.78
CA LYS A 300 -2.69 -21.12 57.41
C LYS A 300 -1.59 -20.24 56.81
N CYS A 301 -1.98 -19.14 56.17
CA CYS A 301 -1.05 -18.22 55.52
C CYS A 301 -0.65 -17.09 56.50
N ARG A 302 0.65 -16.80 56.62
CA ARG A 302 1.16 -15.71 57.48
C ARG A 302 0.96 -14.31 56.86
N ASP A 303 1.14 -14.19 55.54
CA ASP A 303 1.00 -12.92 54.80
C ASP A 303 0.33 -13.18 53.44
N SER A 304 -1.00 -13.17 53.44
CA SER A 304 -1.82 -13.46 52.27
C SER A 304 -1.78 -12.35 51.22
N ASN A 305 -1.56 -11.09 51.60
CA ASN A 305 -1.51 -9.97 50.67
C ASN A 305 -0.23 -9.96 49.85
N LYS A 306 0.94 -10.19 50.48
CA LYS A 306 2.21 -10.33 49.77
C LYS A 306 2.18 -11.53 48.81
N CYS A 307 1.64 -12.67 49.26
CA CYS A 307 1.48 -13.85 48.42
C CYS A 307 0.53 -13.61 47.24
N ARG A 308 -0.58 -12.89 47.44
CA ARG A 308 -1.52 -12.55 46.37
C ARG A 308 -0.88 -11.67 45.31
N SER A 309 -0.21 -10.59 45.72
CA SER A 309 0.50 -9.68 44.82
C SER A 309 1.60 -10.40 44.04
N GLY A 310 2.39 -11.24 44.72
CA GLY A 310 3.44 -12.05 44.09
C GLY A 310 2.90 -13.04 43.06
N VAL A 311 1.82 -13.77 43.36
CA VAL A 311 1.17 -14.70 42.41
C VAL A 311 0.55 -13.94 41.24
N GLU A 312 -0.10 -12.79 41.47
CA GLU A 312 -0.65 -11.96 40.38
C GLU A 312 0.44 -11.45 39.44
N LYS A 313 1.57 -10.96 39.98
CA LYS A 313 2.75 -10.60 39.18
C LYS A 313 3.31 -11.81 38.43
N LEU A 314 3.49 -12.94 39.09
CA LEU A 314 4.01 -14.17 38.47
C LEU A 314 3.15 -14.64 37.29
N ILE A 315 1.82 -14.59 37.42
CA ILE A 315 0.90 -14.93 36.32
C ILE A 315 1.09 -13.97 35.15
N LYS A 316 1.16 -12.65 35.41
CA LYS A 316 1.40 -11.65 34.36
C LYS A 316 2.72 -11.88 33.63
N VAL A 317 3.80 -12.13 34.36
CA VAL A 317 5.13 -12.40 33.77
C VAL A 317 5.11 -13.71 32.97
N LYS A 318 4.48 -14.77 33.47
CA LYS A 318 4.33 -16.03 32.71
C LYS A 318 3.51 -15.87 31.44
N MET A 319 2.44 -15.06 31.47
CA MET A 319 1.67 -14.74 30.27
C MET A 319 2.51 -13.96 29.26
N HIS A 320 3.25 -12.94 29.72
CA HIS A 320 4.16 -12.18 28.87
C HIS A 320 5.25 -13.07 28.27
N LEU A 321 5.86 -13.96 29.07
CA LEU A 321 6.86 -14.92 28.61
C LEU A 321 6.32 -15.84 27.51
N ASN A 322 5.07 -16.31 27.64
CA ASN A 322 4.43 -17.09 26.58
C ASN A 322 4.26 -16.27 25.29
N THR A 323 3.87 -15.00 25.39
CA THR A 323 3.79 -14.09 24.23
C THR A 323 5.16 -13.92 23.57
N LEU A 324 6.21 -13.66 24.36
CA LEU A 324 7.58 -13.54 23.86
C LEU A 324 8.03 -14.82 23.14
N TYR A 325 7.67 -15.99 23.66
CA TYR A 325 7.99 -17.27 23.03
C TYR A 325 7.31 -17.48 21.68
N GLN A 326 6.03 -17.10 21.56
CA GLN A 326 5.32 -17.17 20.28
C GLN A 326 5.93 -16.21 19.26
N GLU A 327 6.26 -14.99 19.68
CA GLU A 327 6.90 -14.00 18.82
C GLU A 327 8.31 -14.46 18.40
N TYR A 328 9.12 -14.94 19.34
CA TYR A 328 10.46 -15.46 19.07
C TYR A 328 10.41 -16.59 18.04
N LYS A 329 9.50 -17.56 18.22
CA LYS A 329 9.31 -18.64 17.25
C LYS A 329 8.98 -18.11 15.86
N ALA A 330 8.04 -17.17 15.76
CA ALA A 330 7.66 -16.58 14.47
C ALA A 330 8.81 -15.81 13.80
N VAL A 331 9.61 -15.08 14.58
CA VAL A 331 10.78 -14.33 14.07
C VAL A 331 11.89 -15.27 13.63
N THR A 332 12.21 -16.30 14.43
CA THR A 332 13.22 -17.32 14.08
C THR A 332 12.84 -18.05 12.78
N GLU A 333 11.55 -18.37 12.59
CA GLU A 333 11.06 -18.96 11.34
C GLU A 333 11.26 -18.04 10.12
N GLN A 334 11.44 -16.73 10.32
CA GLN A 334 11.66 -15.75 9.25
C GLN A 334 13.13 -15.44 8.97
N VAL A 335 14.09 -15.87 9.81
CA VAL A 335 15.52 -15.51 9.66
C VAL A 335 16.05 -15.89 8.27
N ASP A 336 15.68 -17.06 7.78
CA ASP A 336 16.09 -17.57 6.48
C ASP A 336 14.99 -17.42 5.40
N SER A 337 13.96 -16.59 5.64
CA SER A 337 12.81 -16.48 4.72
C SER A 337 13.24 -16.07 3.32
N THR A 338 14.19 -15.12 3.24
CA THR A 338 14.67 -14.58 1.97
C THR A 338 15.46 -15.64 1.18
N PHE A 339 16.24 -16.46 1.88
CA PHE A 339 16.98 -17.55 1.26
C PHE A 339 16.05 -18.66 0.76
N ARG A 340 15.03 -19.01 1.54
CA ARG A 340 13.99 -19.97 1.11
C ARG A 340 13.22 -19.46 -0.11
N GLU A 341 12.77 -18.20 -0.08
CA GLU A 341 12.06 -17.58 -1.20
C GLU A 341 12.93 -17.59 -2.48
N TYR A 342 14.22 -17.29 -2.36
CA TYR A 342 15.17 -17.41 -3.47
C TYR A 342 15.26 -18.84 -4.02
N GLY A 343 15.35 -19.84 -3.15
CA GLY A 343 15.34 -21.25 -3.55
C GLY A 343 14.06 -21.64 -4.28
N GLU A 344 12.89 -21.28 -3.74
CA GLU A 344 11.58 -21.56 -4.34
C GLU A 344 11.46 -20.95 -5.75
N VAL A 345 11.85 -19.68 -5.92
CA VAL A 345 11.80 -19.01 -7.22
C VAL A 345 12.80 -19.61 -8.20
N ARG A 346 14.01 -19.95 -7.75
CA ARG A 346 15.00 -20.66 -8.57
C ARG A 346 14.47 -22.00 -9.05
N ASP A 347 13.90 -22.81 -8.16
CA ASP A 347 13.42 -24.14 -8.49
C ASP A 347 12.25 -24.08 -9.50
N ILE A 348 11.40 -23.04 -9.43
CA ILE A 348 10.39 -22.76 -10.45
C ILE A 348 11.05 -22.45 -11.81
N LEU A 349 12.05 -21.57 -11.84
CA LEU A 349 12.76 -21.20 -13.06
C LEU A 349 13.49 -22.40 -13.69
N GLU A 350 14.06 -23.28 -12.87
CA GLU A 350 14.67 -24.53 -13.36
C GLU A 350 13.63 -25.49 -13.92
N LYS A 351 12.50 -25.66 -13.23
CA LYS A 351 11.38 -26.51 -13.69
C LYS A 351 10.80 -26.03 -15.03
N LEU A 352 10.71 -24.71 -15.23
CA LEU A 352 10.22 -24.10 -16.46
C LEU A 352 11.29 -24.05 -17.58
N GLY A 353 12.53 -24.46 -17.31
CA GLY A 353 13.59 -24.46 -18.31
C GLY A 353 14.12 -23.06 -18.67
N TYR A 354 14.16 -22.14 -17.70
CA TYR A 354 14.78 -20.82 -17.88
C TYR A 354 16.29 -20.90 -17.62
N VAL A 355 16.67 -21.69 -16.61
CA VAL A 355 18.04 -21.89 -16.19
C VAL A 355 18.21 -23.33 -15.71
N LYS A 356 19.43 -23.87 -15.75
CA LYS A 356 19.78 -25.10 -15.03
C LYS A 356 21.14 -24.92 -14.38
N ASN A 357 21.19 -24.97 -13.05
CA ASN A 357 22.36 -24.52 -12.28
C ASN A 357 22.73 -23.06 -12.60
N ARG A 358 23.68 -22.84 -13.51
CA ARG A 358 24.14 -21.50 -13.96
C ARG A 358 24.15 -21.37 -15.49
N GLU A 359 23.62 -22.37 -16.19
CA GLU A 359 23.45 -22.36 -17.63
C GLU A 359 22.08 -21.76 -17.97
N PHE A 360 22.07 -20.71 -18.80
CA PHE A 360 20.85 -20.01 -19.18
C PHE A 360 20.34 -20.53 -20.51
N PHE A 361 19.06 -20.86 -20.56
CA PHE A 361 18.35 -21.17 -21.79
C PHE A 361 17.80 -19.87 -22.41
N PRO A 362 17.35 -19.89 -23.68
CA PRO A 362 16.82 -18.70 -24.35
C PRO A 362 15.75 -17.96 -23.54
N ARG A 363 14.82 -18.69 -22.90
CA ARG A 363 13.79 -18.13 -22.01
C ARG A 363 14.38 -17.38 -20.81
N GLY A 364 15.44 -17.93 -20.20
CA GLY A 364 16.11 -17.28 -19.09
C GLY A 364 16.88 -16.03 -19.48
N LEU A 365 17.49 -16.01 -20.68
CA LEU A 365 18.13 -14.81 -21.22
C LEU A 365 17.10 -13.72 -21.54
N PHE A 366 15.96 -14.10 -22.12
CA PHE A 366 14.86 -13.18 -22.39
C PHE A 366 14.31 -12.57 -21.09
N ALA A 367 14.00 -13.40 -20.10
CA ALA A 367 13.46 -12.96 -18.81
C ALA A 367 14.43 -12.10 -17.99
N LEU A 368 15.75 -12.21 -18.24
CA LEU A 368 16.77 -11.39 -17.59
C LEU A 368 16.65 -9.90 -17.95
N GLU A 369 16.08 -9.59 -19.12
CA GLU A 369 15.85 -8.22 -19.61
C GLU A 369 14.48 -7.65 -19.18
N LEU A 370 13.66 -8.45 -18.48
CA LEU A 370 12.33 -8.07 -18.03
C LEU A 370 12.31 -7.71 -16.53
N HIS A 371 11.50 -6.72 -16.17
CA HIS A 371 11.34 -6.25 -14.79
C HIS A 371 9.89 -6.27 -14.28
N VAL A 372 8.95 -6.75 -15.11
CA VAL A 372 7.52 -6.86 -14.77
C VAL A 372 6.99 -8.19 -15.29
N GLN A 373 6.36 -8.97 -14.39
CA GLN A 373 5.71 -10.26 -14.71
C GLN A 373 6.59 -11.15 -15.61
N GLU A 374 7.85 -11.33 -15.22
CA GLU A 374 8.92 -11.82 -16.11
C GLU A 374 8.62 -13.20 -16.70
N ILE A 375 8.03 -14.10 -15.90
CA ILE A 375 7.61 -15.43 -16.36
C ILE A 375 6.47 -15.28 -17.36
N LEU A 376 5.36 -14.62 -16.99
CA LEU A 376 4.19 -14.49 -17.86
C LEU A 376 4.53 -13.85 -19.21
N VAL A 377 5.29 -12.74 -19.20
CA VAL A 377 5.68 -12.03 -20.42
C VAL A 377 6.60 -12.88 -21.29
N THR A 378 7.54 -13.63 -20.69
CA THR A 378 8.39 -14.55 -21.45
C THR A 378 7.56 -15.67 -22.09
N GLU A 379 6.61 -16.24 -21.37
CA GLU A 379 5.74 -17.30 -21.91
C GLU A 379 4.83 -16.80 -23.03
N LEU A 380 4.31 -15.57 -22.92
CA LEU A 380 3.59 -14.92 -24.02
C LEU A 380 4.51 -14.75 -25.25
N ALA A 381 5.73 -14.22 -25.08
CA ALA A 381 6.64 -14.07 -26.21
C ALA A 381 6.98 -15.42 -26.88
N TYR A 382 7.23 -16.46 -26.08
CA TYR A 382 7.61 -17.78 -26.56
C TYR A 382 6.42 -18.65 -27.01
N SER A 383 5.17 -18.24 -26.79
CA SER A 383 4.01 -18.90 -27.42
C SER A 383 3.90 -18.54 -28.92
N GLY A 384 4.59 -17.48 -29.36
CA GLY A 384 4.51 -16.93 -30.72
C GLY A 384 3.41 -15.88 -30.87
N ILE A 385 2.53 -15.71 -29.87
CA ILE A 385 1.36 -14.82 -29.97
C ILE A 385 1.76 -13.40 -30.37
N ILE A 386 2.84 -12.85 -29.80
CA ILE A 386 3.29 -11.47 -30.05
C ILE A 386 3.67 -11.26 -31.53
N GLU A 387 4.26 -12.27 -32.17
CA GLU A 387 4.70 -12.22 -33.56
C GLU A 387 3.53 -12.49 -34.53
N ASP A 388 2.68 -13.45 -34.18
CA ASP A 388 1.68 -14.02 -35.09
C ASP A 388 0.30 -13.33 -35.04
N ALA A 389 -0.16 -12.92 -33.86
CA ALA A 389 -1.50 -12.35 -33.69
C ALA A 389 -1.57 -10.88 -34.14
N ASP A 390 -2.77 -10.37 -34.43
CA ASP A 390 -2.96 -8.99 -34.89
C ASP A 390 -2.32 -7.98 -33.89
N PRO A 391 -1.56 -6.97 -34.38
CA PRO A 391 -0.89 -6.01 -33.50
C PRO A 391 -1.80 -5.27 -32.50
N ALA A 392 -3.06 -5.00 -32.86
CA ALA A 392 -4.03 -4.37 -31.97
C ALA A 392 -4.46 -5.32 -30.85
N GLU A 393 -4.54 -6.63 -31.14
CA GLU A 393 -4.78 -7.65 -30.13
C GLU A 393 -3.60 -7.80 -29.17
N ILE A 394 -2.36 -7.64 -29.65
CA ILE A 394 -1.18 -7.65 -28.79
C ILE A 394 -1.12 -6.43 -27.87
N ALA A 395 -1.47 -5.24 -28.37
CA ALA A 395 -1.66 -4.09 -27.50
C ALA A 395 -2.72 -4.37 -26.41
N ALA A 396 -3.83 -5.01 -26.79
CA ALA A 396 -4.87 -5.40 -25.83
C ALA A 396 -4.36 -6.35 -24.74
N VAL A 397 -3.53 -7.34 -25.09
CA VAL A 397 -2.93 -8.29 -24.15
C VAL A 397 -1.93 -7.59 -23.22
N LEU A 398 -1.02 -6.78 -23.77
CA LEU A 398 0.09 -6.20 -23.01
C LEU A 398 -0.37 -5.09 -22.04
N ALA A 399 -1.41 -4.34 -22.39
CA ALA A 399 -2.05 -3.38 -21.47
C ALA A 399 -2.59 -4.03 -20.18
N GLY A 400 -2.88 -5.34 -20.24
CA GLY A 400 -3.36 -6.13 -19.11
C GLY A 400 -2.30 -6.59 -18.13
N ILE A 401 -1.01 -6.51 -18.48
CA ILE A 401 0.10 -7.00 -17.66
C ILE A 401 0.23 -6.13 -16.40
N GLU A 402 0.30 -6.77 -15.22
CA GLU A 402 0.35 -6.09 -13.93
C GLU A 402 -0.85 -5.16 -13.65
N PHE A 403 -1.97 -5.40 -14.34
CA PHE A 403 -3.22 -4.69 -14.07
C PHE A 403 -4.07 -5.46 -13.05
N ILE A 404 -4.43 -4.80 -11.95
CA ILE A 404 -5.32 -5.32 -10.92
C ILE A 404 -6.58 -4.43 -10.89
N PRO A 405 -7.75 -4.95 -11.31
CA PRO A 405 -8.99 -4.19 -11.28
C PRO A 405 -9.38 -3.75 -9.86
N GLY A 406 -9.79 -2.49 -9.71
CA GLY A 406 -10.44 -2.01 -8.48
C GLY A 406 -11.91 -2.44 -8.40
N LYS A 407 -12.53 -2.30 -7.22
CA LYS A 407 -13.92 -2.76 -6.96
C LYS A 407 -14.97 -2.23 -7.95
N ASN A 408 -14.80 -0.99 -8.45
CA ASN A 408 -15.75 -0.32 -9.34
C ASN A 408 -15.19 -0.08 -10.74
N THR A 409 -14.06 -0.70 -11.06
CA THR A 409 -13.34 -0.51 -12.32
C THR A 409 -14.04 -1.29 -13.42
N ARG A 410 -14.51 -0.61 -14.47
CA ARG A 410 -15.18 -1.21 -15.63
C ARG A 410 -14.62 -0.62 -16.92
N ALA A 411 -14.64 -1.41 -17.97
CA ALA A 411 -14.34 -1.00 -19.33
C ALA A 411 -15.28 -1.74 -20.29
N THR A 412 -15.40 -1.24 -21.52
CA THR A 412 -16.10 -1.91 -22.61
C THR A 412 -15.59 -3.33 -22.75
N TRP A 413 -16.51 -4.28 -22.81
CA TRP A 413 -16.16 -5.69 -22.99
C TRP A 413 -15.63 -5.92 -24.41
N LEU A 414 -14.56 -6.68 -24.50
CA LEU A 414 -13.90 -7.04 -25.75
C LEU A 414 -13.46 -8.50 -25.68
N ASP A 415 -13.81 -9.30 -26.67
CA ASP A 415 -13.33 -10.68 -26.82
C ASP A 415 -12.49 -10.79 -28.09
N LEU A 416 -11.22 -11.19 -27.89
CA LEU A 416 -10.23 -11.34 -28.94
C LEU A 416 -9.59 -12.73 -28.81
N PRO A 417 -9.23 -13.38 -29.93
CA PRO A 417 -8.40 -14.59 -29.91
C PRO A 417 -7.17 -14.45 -28.99
N ALA A 418 -6.40 -13.37 -29.10
CA ALA A 418 -5.18 -13.22 -28.30
C ALA A 418 -5.44 -13.06 -26.79
N LEU A 419 -6.55 -12.43 -26.39
CA LEU A 419 -6.93 -12.32 -24.97
C LEU A 419 -7.29 -13.68 -24.37
N ARG A 420 -7.94 -14.56 -25.15
CA ARG A 420 -8.25 -15.93 -24.75
C ARG A 420 -7.00 -16.78 -24.63
N GLU A 421 -6.08 -16.65 -25.59
CA GLU A 421 -4.78 -17.34 -25.54
C GLU A 421 -3.94 -16.87 -24.35
N ALA A 422 -3.84 -15.57 -24.09
CA ALA A 422 -3.14 -15.03 -22.91
C ALA A 422 -3.75 -15.55 -21.60
N SER A 423 -5.09 -15.64 -21.52
CA SER A 423 -5.80 -16.24 -20.38
C SER A 423 -5.45 -17.71 -20.20
N GLN A 424 -5.33 -18.46 -21.31
CA GLN A 424 -4.94 -19.87 -21.30
C GLN A 424 -3.50 -20.04 -20.82
N ILE A 425 -2.54 -19.28 -21.35
CA ILE A 425 -1.13 -19.30 -20.92
C ILE A 425 -1.02 -19.01 -19.42
N LYS A 426 -1.73 -17.99 -18.93
CA LYS A 426 -1.81 -17.70 -17.49
C LYS A 426 -2.32 -18.90 -16.69
N TRP A 427 -3.41 -19.54 -17.15
CA TRP A 427 -3.98 -20.70 -16.46
C TRP A 427 -3.04 -21.91 -16.45
N GLU A 428 -2.32 -22.15 -17.54
CA GLU A 428 -1.31 -23.21 -17.65
C GLU A 428 -0.17 -22.99 -16.65
N LEU A 429 0.35 -21.75 -16.55
CA LEU A 429 1.40 -21.41 -15.58
C LEU A 429 0.97 -21.64 -14.14
N LEU A 430 -0.24 -21.19 -13.78
CA LEU A 430 -0.81 -21.42 -12.45
C LEU A 430 -0.95 -22.94 -12.17
N SER A 431 -1.39 -23.70 -13.18
CA SER A 431 -1.53 -25.17 -13.08
C SER A 431 -0.19 -25.89 -12.92
N MET A 432 0.90 -25.31 -13.45
CA MET A 432 2.27 -25.79 -13.26
C MET A 432 2.85 -25.42 -11.88
N GLY A 433 2.13 -24.65 -11.07
CA GLY A 433 2.53 -24.23 -9.73
C GLY A 433 3.28 -22.90 -9.68
N VAL A 434 3.22 -22.10 -10.75
CA VAL A 434 3.74 -20.73 -10.72
C VAL A 434 2.86 -19.88 -9.79
N PRO A 435 3.43 -19.16 -8.80
CA PRO A 435 2.67 -18.28 -7.92
C PRO A 435 1.93 -17.18 -8.68
N GLU A 436 0.69 -16.87 -8.26
CA GLU A 436 -0.16 -15.82 -8.87
C GLU A 436 0.53 -14.45 -8.97
N ARG A 437 1.41 -14.13 -8.01
CA ARG A 437 2.19 -12.88 -8.01
C ARG A 437 3.11 -12.69 -9.24
N PHE A 438 3.44 -13.77 -9.95
CA PHE A 438 4.23 -13.76 -11.19
C PHE A 438 3.37 -13.93 -12.46
N CYS A 439 2.04 -13.96 -12.29
CA CYS A 439 1.07 -14.10 -13.38
C CYS A 439 -0.07 -13.06 -13.25
N ILE A 440 0.22 -11.87 -12.73
CA ILE A 440 -0.75 -10.79 -12.59
C ILE A 440 -1.09 -10.24 -13.97
N TRP A 441 -2.33 -10.48 -14.39
CA TRP A 441 -2.86 -10.02 -15.66
C TRP A 441 -4.39 -9.98 -15.65
N SER A 442 -4.96 -9.03 -16.39
CA SER A 442 -6.39 -8.81 -16.58
C SER A 442 -6.67 -8.37 -18.02
N ASP A 443 -7.75 -8.84 -18.61
CA ASP A 443 -8.24 -8.46 -19.95
C ASP A 443 -8.90 -7.06 -20.00
N LEU A 444 -9.40 -6.58 -18.84
CA LEU A 444 -10.16 -5.35 -18.71
C LEU A 444 -9.61 -4.10 -19.45
N PRO A 445 -8.31 -3.75 -19.41
CA PRO A 445 -7.81 -2.59 -20.17
C PRO A 445 -7.66 -2.85 -21.67
N GLY A 446 -7.83 -4.10 -22.13
CA GLY A 446 -7.55 -4.50 -23.51
C GLY A 446 -8.40 -3.77 -24.54
N ALA A 447 -9.65 -3.46 -24.22
CA ALA A 447 -10.52 -2.66 -25.09
C ALA A 447 -9.97 -1.25 -25.35
N LEU A 448 -9.36 -0.64 -24.33
CA LEU A 448 -8.79 0.69 -24.46
C LEU A 448 -7.53 0.66 -25.33
N ALA A 449 -6.65 -0.32 -25.12
CA ALA A 449 -5.43 -0.44 -25.90
C ALA A 449 -5.67 -0.81 -27.36
N HIS A 450 -6.62 -1.71 -27.61
CA HIS A 450 -7.06 -2.02 -28.97
C HIS A 450 -7.60 -0.77 -29.70
N ALA A 451 -8.48 0.00 -29.05
CA ALA A 451 -9.04 1.23 -29.62
C ALA A 451 -7.96 2.30 -29.83
N TRP A 452 -7.06 2.50 -28.85
CA TRP A 452 -5.96 3.46 -28.94
C TRP A 452 -5.01 3.12 -30.08
N TYR A 453 -4.62 1.86 -30.22
CA TYR A 453 -3.81 1.36 -31.33
C TYR A 453 -4.49 1.62 -32.68
N SER A 454 -5.82 1.46 -32.73
CA SER A 454 -6.65 1.65 -33.92
C SER A 454 -6.89 3.13 -34.29
N GLY A 455 -6.39 4.08 -33.51
CA GLY A 455 -6.50 5.51 -33.80
C GLY A 455 -7.59 6.27 -33.04
N ALA A 456 -8.25 5.67 -32.05
CA ALA A 456 -9.22 6.37 -31.21
C ALA A 456 -8.56 7.56 -30.47
N SER A 457 -9.30 8.63 -30.26
CA SER A 457 -8.89 9.76 -29.43
C SER A 457 -8.88 9.38 -27.94
N PHE A 458 -8.13 10.13 -27.14
CA PHE A 458 -8.04 9.88 -25.69
C PHE A 458 -9.40 9.99 -24.99
N ASN A 459 -10.25 10.93 -25.43
CA ASN A 459 -11.60 11.10 -24.89
C ASN A 459 -12.52 9.90 -25.17
N GLU A 460 -12.43 9.28 -26.35
CA GLU A 460 -13.18 8.06 -26.64
C GLU A 460 -12.79 6.92 -25.69
N LEU A 461 -11.51 6.81 -25.31
CA LEU A 461 -11.06 5.82 -24.31
C LEU A 461 -11.68 6.07 -22.92
N LEU A 462 -11.83 7.33 -22.53
CA LEU A 462 -12.47 7.68 -21.26
C LEU A 462 -13.96 7.34 -21.27
N GLU A 463 -14.64 7.49 -22.41
CA GLU A 463 -16.04 7.10 -22.55
C GLU A 463 -16.24 5.57 -22.52
N MET A 464 -15.21 4.81 -22.90
CA MET A 464 -15.21 3.34 -22.88
C MET A 464 -14.95 2.75 -21.48
N SER A 465 -14.67 3.55 -20.44
CA SER A 465 -14.33 3.01 -19.12
C SER A 465 -14.73 3.91 -17.96
N THR A 466 -14.62 3.38 -16.75
CA THR A 466 -14.72 4.18 -15.51
C THR A 466 -13.36 4.67 -15.04
N PHE A 467 -12.33 4.61 -15.90
CA PHE A 467 -10.95 4.92 -15.50
C PHE A 467 -10.77 6.44 -15.45
N GLN A 468 -9.95 6.94 -14.52
CA GLN A 468 -9.57 8.33 -14.58
C GLN A 468 -8.49 8.53 -15.66
N PRO A 469 -8.36 9.74 -16.24
CA PRO A 469 -7.35 10.02 -17.27
C PRO A 469 -5.93 9.56 -16.91
N GLY A 470 -5.50 9.79 -15.67
CA GLY A 470 -4.20 9.36 -15.18
C GLY A 470 -4.03 7.83 -15.09
N ASP A 471 -5.11 7.07 -14.89
CA ASP A 471 -5.07 5.60 -14.90
C ASP A 471 -4.83 5.09 -16.32
N VAL A 472 -5.57 5.61 -17.32
CA VAL A 472 -5.39 5.28 -18.75
C VAL A 472 -3.96 5.62 -19.21
N PHE A 473 -3.49 6.84 -18.88
CA PHE A 473 -2.11 7.24 -19.18
C PHE A 473 -1.08 6.30 -18.56
N SER A 474 -1.27 5.90 -17.29
CA SER A 474 -0.33 5.02 -16.58
C SER A 474 -0.34 3.58 -17.13
N ILE A 475 -1.46 3.10 -17.65
CA ILE A 475 -1.53 1.80 -18.35
C ILE A 475 -0.64 1.86 -19.59
N PHE A 476 -0.85 2.85 -20.46
CA PHE A 476 -0.07 2.94 -21.71
C PHE A 476 1.40 3.24 -21.49
N ARG A 477 1.76 4.05 -20.49
CA ARG A 477 3.18 4.28 -20.17
C ARG A 477 3.88 3.02 -19.69
N ARG A 478 3.22 2.19 -18.88
CA ARG A 478 3.75 0.88 -18.47
C ARG A 478 3.84 -0.09 -19.65
N GLU A 479 2.83 -0.12 -20.51
CA GLU A 479 2.83 -0.94 -21.72
C GLU A 479 3.97 -0.56 -22.69
N ILE A 480 4.17 0.73 -22.93
CA ILE A 480 5.27 1.25 -23.76
C ILE A 480 6.64 0.88 -23.15
N ASP A 481 6.79 0.96 -21.83
CA ASP A 481 8.01 0.53 -21.16
C ASP A 481 8.23 -0.98 -21.29
N LEU A 482 7.18 -1.78 -21.10
CA LEU A 482 7.23 -3.23 -21.30
C LEU A 482 7.61 -3.60 -22.74
N LEU A 483 7.06 -2.92 -23.74
CA LEU A 483 7.44 -3.10 -25.15
C LEU A 483 8.92 -2.79 -25.39
N ARG A 484 9.50 -1.78 -24.71
CA ARG A 484 10.95 -1.51 -24.76
C ARG A 484 11.77 -2.61 -24.12
N GLN A 485 11.29 -3.19 -23.02
CA GLN A 485 11.96 -4.33 -22.37
C GLN A 485 11.91 -5.56 -23.28
N ILE A 486 10.77 -5.87 -23.90
CA ILE A 486 10.63 -6.97 -24.87
C ILE A 486 11.52 -6.73 -26.10
N GLU A 487 11.62 -5.50 -26.59
CA GLU A 487 12.51 -5.14 -27.71
C GLU A 487 13.98 -5.46 -27.40
N ARG A 488 14.43 -5.21 -26.16
CA ARG A 488 15.79 -5.57 -25.70
C ARG A 488 15.93 -7.08 -25.51
N ALA A 489 14.93 -7.71 -24.90
CA ALA A 489 14.89 -9.14 -24.62
C ALA A 489 14.92 -10.01 -25.89
N ALA A 490 14.39 -9.49 -27.00
CA ALA A 490 14.36 -10.18 -28.29
C ALA A 490 15.75 -10.59 -28.82
N GLY A 491 16.81 -9.86 -28.44
CA GLY A 491 18.18 -10.17 -28.86
C GLY A 491 18.31 -10.26 -30.39
N ASP A 492 18.66 -11.44 -30.89
CA ASP A 492 18.81 -11.72 -32.33
C ASP A 492 17.48 -11.99 -33.06
N ASN A 493 16.35 -12.09 -32.35
CA ASN A 493 15.03 -12.21 -32.99
C ASN A 493 14.58 -10.85 -33.54
N HIS A 494 15.04 -10.54 -34.75
CA HIS A 494 14.71 -9.30 -35.44
C HIS A 494 13.20 -9.13 -35.72
N ASN A 495 12.47 -10.22 -35.97
CA ASN A 495 11.03 -10.15 -36.23
C ASN A 495 10.27 -9.66 -35.00
N LEU A 496 10.50 -10.30 -33.85
CA LEU A 496 9.92 -9.87 -32.58
C LEU A 496 10.29 -8.41 -32.25
N ALA A 497 11.57 -8.05 -32.39
CA ALA A 497 12.04 -6.69 -32.12
C ALA A 497 11.37 -5.63 -33.02
N GLU A 498 11.24 -5.90 -34.31
CA GLU A 498 10.53 -5.00 -35.24
C GLU A 498 9.03 -4.92 -34.93
N ARG A 499 8.40 -6.05 -34.61
CA ARG A 499 6.99 -6.14 -34.26
C ARG A 499 6.65 -5.27 -33.06
N VAL A 500 7.37 -5.44 -31.95
CA VAL A 500 7.12 -4.64 -30.73
C VAL A 500 7.48 -3.17 -30.90
N ARG A 501 8.50 -2.86 -31.70
CA ARG A 501 8.84 -1.47 -32.06
C ARG A 501 7.72 -0.80 -32.85
N ALA A 502 7.11 -1.52 -33.80
CA ALA A 502 5.98 -1.02 -34.57
C ALA A 502 4.75 -0.77 -33.69
N ILE A 503 4.44 -1.70 -32.78
CA ILE A 503 3.34 -1.54 -31.82
C ILE A 503 3.59 -0.32 -30.93
N ARG A 504 4.79 -0.23 -30.35
CA ARG A 504 5.20 0.91 -29.52
C ARG A 504 5.06 2.24 -30.25
N GLY A 505 5.48 2.31 -31.51
CA GLY A 505 5.37 3.52 -32.33
C GLY A 505 3.93 3.97 -32.60
N ARG A 506 2.95 3.06 -32.56
CA ARG A 506 1.52 3.38 -32.67
C ARG A 506 0.91 3.85 -31.35
N LEU A 507 1.37 3.29 -30.22
CA LEU A 507 0.86 3.63 -28.90
C LEU A 507 1.45 4.95 -28.36
N ASP A 508 2.71 5.25 -28.67
CA ASP A 508 3.43 6.44 -28.19
C ASP A 508 3.06 7.69 -29.03
N ARG A 509 1.81 8.15 -28.91
CA ARG A 509 1.27 9.35 -29.59
C ARG A 509 0.48 10.26 -28.64
N GLU A 510 0.26 11.52 -29.07
CA GLU A 510 -0.65 12.49 -28.42
C GLU A 510 -0.45 12.57 -26.88
N GLU A 511 -1.53 12.45 -26.08
CA GLU A 511 -1.49 12.55 -24.61
C GLU A 511 -0.58 11.50 -23.98
N VAL A 512 -0.43 10.34 -24.62
CA VAL A 512 0.44 9.27 -24.16
C VAL A 512 1.90 9.56 -24.47
N ALA A 513 2.22 10.30 -25.54
CA ALA A 513 3.61 10.62 -25.92
C ALA A 513 4.26 11.69 -25.03
N LEU A 514 3.46 12.44 -24.27
CA LEU A 514 3.91 13.59 -23.50
C LEU A 514 5.03 13.24 -22.50
N CYS A 515 6.21 13.80 -22.72
CA CYS A 515 7.37 13.63 -21.84
C CYS A 515 7.35 14.74 -20.77
N PHE A 516 7.58 14.36 -19.51
CA PHE A 516 7.52 15.27 -18.36
C PHE A 516 8.79 15.18 -17.53
#